data_AF-A0A085N6A1-F1
#
_entry.id   AF-A0A085N6A1-F1
#
_cell.length_a   1.000
_cell.length_b   1.000
_cell.length_c   1.000
_cell.angle_alpha   90.00
_cell.angle_beta   90.00
_cell.angle_gamma   90.00
#
_symmetry.space_group_name_H-M   'P 1'
#
loop_
_entity.id
_entity.type
_entity.pdbx_description
1 polymer ?
#
loop_
_entity_poly.entity_id
_entity_poly.type
_entity_poly.pdbx_seq_one_letter_code
_entity_poly.pdbx_strand_id
1 'polypeptide(L)'
;YDSEPNLQALTKRRPSTLLSRDAQVFPVLNNELSSPYEMSSVPIERQENMKALSQHMNEKSKAENAQPSVDANLLNRCTESQTPGVVAGSFGSLSVPLYRPDADINYQRVAISGEEVSGVPLEDLRSASEEVIKALRIREKYMLRAGMQFPVTVKKFLNGEFGIEERKVPLSRASFDHMGDERETERVYNDIVGYHPPEEMLEKRPFDCEIPGSAGFHVSSSKGIVEVRTTKDGPILSDLKHLFTPFDEFVADFLYLLTMIMNGPLKSFCHRRLCYLHSKFQLHILLNDLREMTEQKSVPHRDFYNIRKVDTHVHAASSMNQKHLLRFVKKKVRTEGDRVVCAVDNRHMTLNEVFKGLGVTPYDLSVDTLDVHADRNTFHRFDKFNSKYNPIGQSILRDIFMKTDNYINGEFFAEILKEVMADLAESKYQHAEFRLSIYGRRRDEWDRLAEWAIKNEVHSHHVRWLVQIPRLYDIYQSKNTFRNFQEMIDNIFIPLFEVTNDPTSHPQLHRFLRFVVGLDSVDDESKTEQFQIDGRTVTADQWVDSENPPYAYYLYYMYANLATLNRFRRCAASTPSA
;
A
#
# COMPACT_ATOMS: atom_id res chain seq x y z
N TYR A 1 55.82 -6.35 -2.99
CA TYR A 1 56.50 -7.63 -2.73
C TYR A 1 55.44 -8.64 -2.38
N ASP A 2 55.04 -9.35 -3.44
CA ASP A 2 54.05 -10.40 -3.47
C ASP A 2 54.40 -11.55 -2.55
N SER A 3 53.37 -12.26 -2.11
CA SER A 3 53.50 -13.70 -1.96
C SER A 3 52.16 -14.38 -2.28
N GLU A 4 52.16 -14.90 -3.49
CA GLU A 4 51.16 -15.70 -4.19
C GLU A 4 51.26 -17.23 -3.94
N PRO A 5 51.85 -17.84 -2.88
CA PRO A 5 52.02 -19.30 -2.86
C PRO A 5 50.99 -20.08 -2.03
N ASN A 6 49.87 -19.49 -1.58
CA ASN A 6 48.84 -20.25 -0.84
C ASN A 6 47.73 -20.85 -1.71
N LEU A 7 47.73 -20.59 -3.03
CA LEU A 7 46.69 -21.09 -3.95
C LEU A 7 47.05 -22.40 -4.70
N GLN A 8 48.26 -22.96 -4.52
CA GLN A 8 48.69 -24.15 -5.29
C GLN A 8 48.58 -25.50 -4.55
N ALA A 9 48.01 -25.55 -3.35
CA ALA A 9 47.88 -26.80 -2.59
C ALA A 9 46.54 -27.55 -2.75
N LEU A 10 45.57 -27.01 -3.51
CA LEU A 10 44.21 -27.59 -3.61
C LEU A 10 43.90 -28.34 -4.91
N THR A 11 44.86 -28.47 -5.82
CA THR A 11 44.70 -29.22 -7.07
C THR A 11 45.74 -30.33 -7.18
N LYS A 12 45.49 -31.48 -6.55
CA LYS A 12 45.91 -32.81 -7.04
C LYS A 12 45.46 -33.93 -6.08
N ARG A 13 44.74 -34.90 -6.65
CA ARG A 13 44.45 -36.30 -6.22
C ARG A 13 42.99 -36.60 -5.86
N ARG A 14 42.24 -37.01 -6.89
CA ARG A 14 41.20 -38.04 -6.75
C ARG A 14 41.85 -39.43 -6.91
N PRO A 15 41.39 -40.43 -6.14
CA PRO A 15 41.15 -41.74 -6.70
C PRO A 15 39.72 -42.21 -6.44
N SER A 16 39.20 -42.89 -7.45
CA SER A 16 37.93 -43.60 -7.53
C SER A 16 37.99 -44.96 -6.85
N THR A 17 37.01 -45.29 -6.01
CA THR A 17 36.66 -46.69 -5.70
C THR A 17 35.16 -46.83 -5.37
N LEU A 18 34.50 -47.68 -6.16
CA LEU A 18 33.18 -48.26 -5.95
C LEU A 18 33.21 -49.22 -4.75
N LEU A 19 32.18 -49.19 -3.90
CA LEU A 19 31.75 -50.35 -3.10
C LEU A 19 30.24 -50.25 -2.81
N SER A 20 29.49 -51.21 -3.35
CA SER A 20 28.08 -51.49 -3.06
C SER A 20 27.91 -52.09 -1.67
N ARG A 21 26.83 -51.76 -0.97
CA ARG A 21 26.16 -52.69 -0.05
C ARG A 21 24.71 -52.30 0.20
N ASP A 22 23.87 -53.31 0.05
CA ASP A 22 22.41 -53.31 0.22
C ASP A 22 21.96 -52.84 1.61
N ALA A 23 20.90 -52.04 1.64
CA ALA A 23 20.04 -51.89 2.82
C ALA A 23 18.57 -51.81 2.37
N GLN A 24 17.78 -52.72 2.92
CA GLN A 24 16.35 -52.93 2.66
C GLN A 24 15.52 -51.68 2.99
N VAL A 25 14.62 -51.32 2.07
CA VAL A 25 13.63 -50.25 2.24
C VAL A 25 12.40 -50.80 2.96
N PHE A 26 12.13 -50.30 4.16
CA PHE A 26 10.81 -50.39 4.80
C PHE A 26 9.99 -49.13 4.48
N PRO A 27 8.66 -49.23 4.26
CA PRO A 27 7.84 -48.10 3.86
C PRO A 27 7.50 -47.24 5.08
N VAL A 28 7.94 -45.98 5.08
CA VAL A 28 7.56 -44.99 6.10
C VAL A 28 6.28 -44.29 5.64
N LEU A 29 5.27 -44.31 6.51
CA LEU A 29 4.00 -43.58 6.35
C LEU A 29 4.24 -42.09 6.11
N ASN A 30 3.56 -41.55 5.09
CA ASN A 30 3.45 -40.11 4.83
C ASN A 30 2.73 -39.42 6.00
N ASN A 31 3.50 -38.76 6.87
CA ASN A 31 3.01 -37.64 7.65
C ASN A 31 3.66 -36.37 7.12
N GLU A 32 2.83 -35.42 6.71
CA GLU A 32 3.20 -34.07 6.32
C GLU A 32 3.89 -33.37 7.49
N LEU A 33 5.22 -33.30 7.44
CA LEU A 33 6.04 -32.53 8.36
C LEU A 33 6.13 -31.09 7.82
N SER A 34 5.48 -30.17 8.52
CA SER A 34 5.73 -28.72 8.43
C SER A 34 7.22 -28.40 8.59
N SER A 35 7.69 -27.32 7.95
CA SER A 35 9.11 -26.97 7.88
C SER A 35 9.77 -26.84 9.27
N PRO A 36 11.06 -27.24 9.43
CA PRO A 36 11.70 -27.39 10.74
C PRO A 36 12.13 -26.07 11.43
N TYR A 37 11.68 -24.90 10.97
CA TYR A 37 12.06 -23.60 11.57
C TYR A 37 10.92 -22.61 11.81
N GLU A 38 9.66 -23.03 11.74
CA GLU A 38 8.56 -22.24 12.32
C GLU A 38 8.29 -22.72 13.75
N MET A 39 8.98 -22.12 14.72
CA MET A 39 8.50 -22.21 16.10
C MET A 39 7.16 -21.46 16.17
N SER A 40 6.08 -22.19 16.44
CA SER A 40 4.79 -21.62 16.84
C SER A 40 5.04 -20.54 17.89
N SER A 41 4.63 -19.30 17.60
CA SER A 41 4.74 -18.16 18.54
C SER A 41 3.82 -18.28 19.75
N VAL A 42 3.04 -19.37 19.82
CA VAL A 42 2.11 -19.68 20.89
C VAL A 42 2.62 -20.90 21.66
N PRO A 43 2.82 -20.80 22.98
CA PRO A 43 3.18 -21.95 23.82
C PRO A 43 2.13 -23.07 23.64
N ILE A 44 2.60 -24.31 23.53
CA ILE A 44 1.75 -25.51 23.30
C ILE A 44 0.61 -25.59 24.32
N GLU A 45 0.88 -25.27 25.60
CA GLU A 45 -0.12 -25.21 26.67
C GLU A 45 -1.28 -24.24 26.39
N ARG A 46 -1.02 -23.13 25.70
CA ARG A 46 -2.05 -22.13 25.38
C ARG A 46 -2.97 -22.62 24.26
N GLN A 47 -2.42 -23.38 23.31
CA GLN A 47 -3.16 -23.99 22.22
C GLN A 47 -4.03 -25.15 22.73
N GLU A 48 -3.51 -25.95 23.67
CA GLU A 48 -4.25 -27.01 24.34
C GLU A 48 -5.33 -26.47 25.29
N ASN A 49 -5.04 -25.42 26.07
CA ASN A 49 -6.04 -24.77 26.91
C ASN A 49 -7.17 -24.11 26.10
N MET A 50 -6.87 -23.49 24.96
CA MET A 50 -7.92 -22.97 24.07
C MET A 50 -8.79 -24.08 23.49
N LYS A 51 -8.21 -25.21 23.10
CA LYS A 51 -8.96 -26.37 22.62
C LYS A 51 -9.85 -26.96 23.73
N ALA A 52 -9.32 -27.10 24.94
CA ALA A 52 -10.06 -27.61 26.09
C ALA A 52 -11.23 -26.70 26.50
N LEU A 53 -11.02 -25.37 26.58
CA LEU A 53 -12.10 -24.43 26.86
C LEU A 53 -13.17 -24.42 25.77
N SER A 54 -12.76 -24.50 24.49
CA SER A 54 -13.70 -24.53 23.37
C SER A 54 -14.54 -25.82 23.37
N GLN A 55 -13.95 -26.95 23.74
CA GLN A 55 -14.68 -28.22 23.89
C GLN A 55 -15.67 -28.15 25.06
N HIS A 56 -15.24 -27.61 26.20
CA HIS A 56 -16.08 -27.49 27.39
C HIS A 56 -17.27 -26.52 27.19
N MET A 57 -17.09 -25.44 26.42
CA MET A 57 -18.20 -24.55 26.05
C MET A 57 -19.17 -25.20 25.06
N ASN A 58 -18.67 -25.98 24.11
CA ASN A 58 -19.52 -26.75 23.19
C ASN A 58 -20.31 -27.84 23.91
N GLU A 59 -19.71 -28.55 24.87
CA GLU A 59 -20.40 -29.56 25.69
C GLU A 59 -21.48 -28.95 26.57
N LYS A 60 -21.22 -27.77 27.16
CA LYS A 60 -22.22 -27.04 27.95
C LYS A 60 -23.42 -26.58 27.11
N SER A 61 -23.17 -26.07 25.90
CA SER A 61 -24.24 -25.69 24.96
C SER A 61 -25.07 -26.88 24.44
N LYS A 62 -24.48 -28.08 24.39
CA LYS A 62 -25.20 -29.32 24.04
C LYS A 62 -26.03 -29.85 25.21
N ALA A 63 -25.54 -29.71 26.44
CA ALA A 63 -26.26 -30.11 27.65
C ALA A 63 -27.49 -29.23 27.91
N GLU A 64 -27.40 -27.92 27.64
CA GLU A 64 -28.52 -26.97 27.77
C GLU A 64 -29.62 -27.18 26.70
N ASN A 65 -29.29 -27.78 25.55
CA ASN A 65 -30.24 -28.11 24.50
C ASN A 65 -30.89 -29.51 24.64
N ALA A 66 -30.51 -30.30 25.65
CA ALA A 66 -30.90 -31.72 25.77
C ALA A 66 -31.95 -32.04 26.86
N GLN A 67 -32.50 -31.05 27.58
CA GLN A 67 -33.55 -31.30 28.59
C GLN A 67 -34.97 -31.02 28.05
N PRO A 68 -35.90 -32.00 28.09
CA PRO A 68 -37.30 -31.77 27.72
C PRO A 68 -38.12 -31.21 28.90
N SER A 69 -39.12 -30.40 28.56
CA SER A 69 -40.08 -29.72 29.44
C SER A 69 -41.09 -30.68 30.10
N VAL A 70 -41.21 -30.73 31.43
CA VAL A 70 -42.46 -31.05 32.15
C VAL A 70 -42.50 -30.46 33.59
N ASP A 71 -43.54 -29.66 33.84
CA ASP A 71 -44.36 -29.31 35.02
C ASP A 71 -43.81 -28.98 36.43
N ALA A 72 -44.10 -27.72 36.79
CA ALA A 72 -44.94 -27.22 37.90
C ALA A 72 -45.28 -28.12 39.10
N ASN A 73 -45.17 -27.48 40.27
CA ASN A 73 -45.66 -27.86 41.60
C ASN A 73 -44.96 -29.06 42.26
N LEU A 74 -44.04 -28.76 43.19
CA LEU A 74 -44.00 -29.41 44.50
C LEU A 74 -42.99 -28.72 45.44
N LEU A 75 -43.47 -28.50 46.67
CA LEU A 75 -42.72 -28.35 47.93
C LEU A 75 -42.17 -26.98 48.31
N ASN A 76 -43.14 -26.13 48.62
CA ASN A 76 -43.22 -25.44 49.90
C ASN A 76 -43.07 -26.46 51.08
N ARG A 77 -41.98 -26.39 51.87
CA ARG A 77 -41.87 -26.73 53.32
C ARG A 77 -40.40 -26.87 53.75
N CYS A 78 -39.91 -25.87 54.50
CA CYS A 78 -39.34 -26.00 55.86
C CYS A 78 -38.53 -24.75 56.23
N THR A 79 -39.21 -23.81 56.89
CA THR A 79 -38.77 -23.03 58.06
C THR A 79 -38.20 -23.97 59.13
N GLU A 80 -37.23 -23.70 60.02
CA GLU A 80 -36.67 -22.53 60.71
C GLU A 80 -35.31 -23.00 61.31
N SER A 81 -34.25 -22.20 61.44
CA SER A 81 -33.99 -21.46 62.68
C SER A 81 -32.79 -20.49 62.56
N GLN A 82 -33.09 -19.19 62.77
CA GLN A 82 -32.41 -18.17 63.58
C GLN A 82 -30.91 -17.86 63.31
N THR A 83 -30.45 -16.75 62.69
CA THR A 83 -30.51 -15.26 62.94
C THR A 83 -29.08 -14.72 63.23
N PRO A 84 -28.74 -13.40 63.12
CA PRO A 84 -29.06 -12.43 62.05
C PRO A 84 -27.89 -11.42 61.71
N GLY A 85 -28.01 -10.74 60.56
CA GLY A 85 -27.34 -9.46 60.21
C GLY A 85 -26.19 -9.61 59.20
N VAL A 86 -26.14 -8.97 58.02
CA VAL A 86 -26.61 -7.64 57.59
C VAL A 86 -26.95 -7.63 56.08
N VAL A 87 -28.18 -7.20 55.79
CA VAL A 87 -28.75 -6.54 54.59
C VAL A 87 -28.12 -6.79 53.20
N ALA A 88 -28.78 -7.63 52.40
CA ALA A 88 -28.63 -7.71 50.94
C ALA A 88 -29.72 -6.89 50.23
N GLY A 89 -29.31 -5.92 49.41
CA GLY A 89 -30.20 -5.15 48.54
C GLY A 89 -30.32 -5.80 47.16
N SER A 90 -31.53 -6.29 46.87
CA SER A 90 -32.18 -6.47 45.56
C SER A 90 -31.32 -6.63 44.30
N PHE A 91 -31.16 -7.87 43.82
CA PHE A 91 -30.78 -8.16 42.43
C PHE A 91 -32.01 -7.96 41.53
N GLY A 92 -32.21 -6.73 41.08
CA GLY A 92 -33.13 -6.42 40.00
C GLY A 92 -32.63 -7.03 38.69
N SER A 93 -33.55 -7.66 37.96
CA SER A 93 -33.42 -8.13 36.58
C SER A 93 -32.58 -7.18 35.72
N LEU A 94 -31.33 -7.55 35.44
CA LEU A 94 -30.50 -6.88 34.44
C LEU A 94 -30.78 -7.55 33.09
N SER A 95 -31.74 -7.00 32.36
CA SER A 95 -31.81 -7.17 30.91
C SER A 95 -30.49 -6.65 30.33
N VAL A 96 -29.57 -7.54 29.98
CA VAL A 96 -28.31 -7.19 29.31
C VAL A 96 -28.67 -6.68 27.91
N PRO A 97 -28.41 -5.40 27.57
CA PRO A 97 -28.65 -4.91 26.22
C PRO A 97 -27.70 -5.65 25.26
N LEU A 98 -28.24 -6.17 24.16
CA LEU A 98 -27.55 -6.93 23.12
C LEU A 98 -26.55 -6.12 22.28
N TYR A 99 -26.24 -4.87 22.66
CA TYR A 99 -25.24 -4.04 21.99
C TYR A 99 -24.70 -2.97 22.94
N ARG A 100 -23.40 -3.02 23.26
CA ARG A 100 -22.68 -1.94 23.96
C ARG A 100 -21.99 -1.05 22.93
N PRO A 101 -22.01 0.29 23.07
CA PRO A 101 -21.23 1.17 22.21
C PRO A 101 -19.72 0.84 22.33
N ASP A 102 -18.98 0.89 21.21
CA ASP A 102 -17.52 0.64 21.15
C ASP A 102 -16.69 1.46 22.16
N ALA A 103 -17.25 2.56 22.67
CA ALA A 103 -16.61 3.46 23.63
C ALA A 103 -16.59 2.94 25.09
N ASP A 104 -17.32 1.86 25.41
CA ASP A 104 -17.49 1.34 26.78
C ASP A 104 -16.83 -0.03 27.02
N ILE A 105 -15.88 -0.43 26.15
CA ILE A 105 -15.14 -1.67 26.33
C ILE A 105 -13.96 -1.42 27.28
N ASN A 106 -14.16 -1.80 28.54
CA ASN A 106 -13.13 -1.77 29.58
C ASN A 106 -12.12 -2.92 29.37
N TYR A 107 -11.21 -2.76 28.42
CA TYR A 107 -10.00 -3.57 28.37
C TYR A 107 -9.18 -3.34 29.63
N GLN A 108 -8.58 -4.42 30.15
CA GLN A 108 -7.65 -4.29 31.26
C GLN A 108 -6.41 -3.55 30.76
N ARG A 109 -6.19 -2.35 31.31
CA ARG A 109 -5.05 -1.51 30.96
C ARG A 109 -4.04 -1.57 32.09
N VAL A 110 -2.80 -1.91 31.76
CA VAL A 110 -1.70 -1.83 32.72
C VAL A 110 -1.14 -0.42 32.71
N ALA A 111 -1.31 0.27 33.84
CA ALA A 111 -0.62 1.52 34.11
C ALA A 111 0.72 1.18 34.75
N ILE A 112 1.81 1.44 34.04
CA ILE A 112 3.17 1.30 34.57
C ILE A 112 3.55 2.68 35.12
N SER A 113 3.45 2.86 36.43
CA SER A 113 3.85 4.06 37.16
C SER A 113 5.23 3.86 37.78
N GLY A 114 6.14 4.81 37.56
CA GLY A 114 7.48 4.85 38.15
C GLY A 114 8.21 6.13 37.74
N GLU A 115 9.19 6.58 38.53
CA GLU A 115 9.93 7.83 38.24
C GLU A 115 10.96 7.66 37.10
N GLU A 116 11.44 6.43 36.83
CA GLU A 116 12.49 6.14 35.83
C GLU A 116 12.01 5.30 34.63
N VAL A 117 10.82 5.58 34.09
CA VAL A 117 10.27 4.79 32.95
C VAL A 117 11.11 4.94 31.67
N SER A 118 11.76 6.09 31.48
CA SER A 118 12.60 6.36 30.31
C SER A 118 13.94 5.62 30.33
N GLY A 119 14.49 5.37 31.52
CA GLY A 119 15.85 4.87 31.77
C GLY A 119 16.95 5.51 30.92
N VAL A 120 16.77 6.81 30.66
CA VAL A 120 17.78 7.77 30.20
C VAL A 120 17.68 9.00 31.11
N PRO A 121 18.79 9.74 31.33
CA PRO A 121 18.78 10.99 32.08
C PRO A 121 17.66 11.94 31.63
N LEU A 122 17.11 12.73 32.57
CA LEU A 122 16.01 13.66 32.29
C LEU A 122 16.37 14.69 31.21
N GLU A 123 17.63 15.12 31.18
CA GLU A 123 18.15 16.07 30.19
C GLU A 123 18.15 15.48 28.78
N ASP A 124 18.66 14.25 28.61
CA ASP A 124 18.63 13.51 27.35
C ASP A 124 17.20 13.26 26.88
N LEU A 125 16.29 12.96 27.81
CA LEU A 125 14.86 12.79 27.51
C LEU A 125 14.24 14.07 26.96
N ARG A 126 14.55 15.23 27.56
CA ARG A 126 14.06 16.53 27.10
C ARG A 126 14.59 16.81 25.69
N SER A 127 15.90 16.70 25.47
CA SER A 127 16.50 16.92 24.15
C SER A 127 15.89 16.00 23.09
N ALA A 128 15.75 14.71 23.40
CA ALA A 128 15.13 13.73 22.50
C ALA A 128 13.68 14.09 22.17
N SER A 129 12.91 14.56 23.16
CA SER A 129 11.52 14.96 22.94
C SER A 129 11.39 16.18 22.02
N GLU A 130 12.26 17.19 22.21
CA GLU A 130 12.30 18.40 21.39
C GLU A 130 12.67 18.07 19.93
N GLU A 131 13.65 17.18 19.73
CA GLU A 131 14.06 16.72 18.40
C GLU A 131 12.93 15.97 17.66
N VAL A 132 12.24 15.05 18.35
CA VAL A 132 11.10 14.30 17.77
C VAL A 132 9.94 15.23 17.44
N ILE A 133 9.59 16.18 18.32
CA ILE A 133 8.55 17.18 18.06
C ILE A 133 8.91 17.99 16.82
N LYS A 134 10.17 18.43 16.70
CA LYS A 134 10.62 19.19 15.53
C LYS A 134 10.54 18.36 14.25
N ALA A 135 10.92 17.08 14.27
CA ALA A 135 10.75 16.19 13.11
C ALA A 135 9.28 16.01 12.70
N LEU A 136 8.37 15.89 13.66
CA LEU A 136 6.93 15.82 13.40
C LEU A 136 6.37 17.12 12.82
N ARG A 137 6.85 18.28 13.29
CA ARG A 137 6.48 19.60 12.74
C ARG A 137 7.02 19.80 11.32
N ILE A 138 8.24 19.32 11.02
CA ILE A 138 8.77 19.27 9.65
C ILE A 138 7.82 18.44 8.78
N ARG A 139 7.47 17.22 9.18
CA ARG A 139 6.52 16.38 8.44
C ARG A 139 5.16 17.07 8.23
N GLU A 140 4.59 17.68 9.27
CA GLU A 140 3.33 18.44 9.19
C GLU A 140 3.43 19.57 8.15
N LYS A 141 4.50 20.36 8.17
CA LYS A 141 4.76 21.43 7.20
C LYS A 141 4.71 20.92 5.75
N TYR A 142 5.45 19.86 5.44
CA TYR A 142 5.50 19.31 4.07
C TYR A 142 4.18 18.67 3.64
N MET A 143 3.49 17.97 4.54
CA MET A 143 2.18 17.37 4.25
C MET A 143 1.11 18.45 3.98
N LEU A 144 1.09 19.52 4.77
CA LEU A 144 0.17 20.65 4.58
C LEU A 144 0.42 21.37 3.25
N ARG A 145 1.68 21.64 2.90
CA ARG A 145 2.06 22.25 1.61
C ARG A 145 1.63 21.40 0.42
N ALA A 146 1.73 20.07 0.52
CA ALA A 146 1.24 19.14 -0.52
C ALA A 146 -0.30 18.94 -0.52
N GLY A 147 -1.00 19.54 0.44
CA GLY A 147 -2.45 19.38 0.61
C GLY A 147 -2.87 18.02 1.17
N MET A 148 -1.95 17.26 1.76
CA MET A 148 -2.24 15.97 2.40
C MET A 148 -2.83 16.15 3.80
N GLN A 149 -3.58 15.15 4.29
CA GLN A 149 -4.12 15.15 5.65
C GLN A 149 -3.07 14.71 6.67
N PHE A 150 -2.81 15.53 7.67
CA PHE A 150 -1.96 15.16 8.81
C PHE A 150 -2.79 14.46 9.90
N PRO A 151 -2.28 13.40 10.57
CA PRO A 151 -3.06 12.65 11.55
C PRO A 151 -3.59 13.53 12.70
N VAL A 152 -4.92 13.54 12.87
CA VAL A 152 -5.61 14.42 13.84
C VAL A 152 -5.11 14.20 15.26
N THR A 153 -4.94 12.95 15.67
CA THR A 153 -4.43 12.60 17.00
C THR A 153 -3.06 13.20 17.26
N VAL A 154 -2.13 13.06 16.31
CA VAL A 154 -0.77 13.61 16.43
C VAL A 154 -0.80 15.13 16.48
N LYS A 155 -1.66 15.76 15.66
CA LYS A 155 -1.85 17.22 15.67
C LYS A 155 -2.28 17.74 17.04
N LYS A 156 -3.26 17.09 17.67
CA LYS A 156 -3.73 17.43 19.02
C LYS A 156 -2.59 17.36 20.05
N PHE A 157 -1.77 16.30 20.00
CA PHE A 157 -0.59 16.19 20.86
C PHE A 157 0.42 17.32 20.63
N LEU A 158 0.73 17.64 19.38
CA LEU A 158 1.69 18.69 19.04
C LEU A 158 1.22 20.10 19.47
N ASN A 159 -0.09 20.31 19.52
CA ASN A 159 -0.70 21.57 19.95
C ASN A 159 -0.95 21.66 21.46
N GLY A 160 -0.68 20.59 22.23
CA GLY A 160 -0.99 20.55 23.66
C GLY A 160 -2.49 20.44 23.97
N GLU A 161 -3.32 20.05 22.99
CA GLU A 161 -4.77 19.90 23.13
C GLU A 161 -5.16 18.50 23.68
N PHE A 162 -4.18 17.67 24.02
CA PHE A 162 -4.42 16.32 24.52
C PHE A 162 -4.91 16.35 25.98
N GLY A 163 -6.08 15.76 26.25
CA GLY A 163 -6.70 15.76 27.57
C GLY A 163 -7.72 16.88 27.80
N ILE A 164 -7.92 17.78 26.83
CA ILE A 164 -9.12 18.60 26.77
C ILE A 164 -10.24 17.66 26.33
N GLU A 165 -11.14 17.32 27.25
CA GLU A 165 -12.36 16.61 26.91
C GLU A 165 -13.06 17.40 25.80
N GLU A 166 -13.00 16.90 24.57
CA GLU A 166 -14.06 17.21 23.63
C GLU A 166 -15.33 16.81 24.35
N ARG A 167 -16.24 17.78 24.55
CA ARG A 167 -17.66 17.47 24.77
C ARG A 167 -17.99 16.47 23.68
N LYS A 168 -17.99 15.18 24.04
CA LYS A 168 -18.52 14.13 23.19
C LYS A 168 -19.94 14.59 22.95
N VAL A 169 -20.23 15.13 21.77
CA VAL A 169 -21.61 15.17 21.31
C VAL A 169 -22.01 13.70 21.39
N PRO A 170 -22.95 13.33 22.28
CA PRO A 170 -23.27 11.94 22.44
C PRO A 170 -23.87 11.53 21.10
N LEU A 171 -23.14 10.75 20.31
CA LEU A 171 -23.73 9.86 19.33
C LEU A 171 -24.39 8.71 20.13
N SER A 172 -25.29 9.06 21.06
CA SER A 172 -26.24 8.14 21.65
C SER A 172 -27.47 8.18 20.75
N ARG A 173 -28.01 6.99 20.44
CA ARG A 173 -29.32 6.83 19.79
C ARG A 173 -30.46 7.59 20.49
N ALA A 174 -30.25 8.08 21.71
CA ALA A 174 -31.22 8.91 22.42
C ALA A 174 -31.52 10.24 21.70
N SER A 175 -30.66 10.70 20.78
CA SER A 175 -30.96 11.84 19.89
C SER A 175 -31.75 11.45 18.63
N PHE A 176 -31.85 10.15 18.32
CA PHE A 176 -32.50 9.60 17.13
C PHE A 176 -33.89 9.02 17.42
N ASP A 177 -34.20 8.66 18.67
CA ASP A 177 -35.54 8.20 19.07
C ASP A 177 -36.63 9.30 18.95
N HIS A 178 -36.29 10.51 18.53
CA HIS A 178 -37.24 11.61 18.28
C HIS A 178 -37.28 12.08 16.81
N MET A 179 -36.61 11.38 15.89
CA MET A 179 -36.77 11.59 14.44
C MET A 179 -37.57 10.41 13.89
N GLY A 180 -38.88 10.59 13.73
CA GLY A 180 -39.83 9.56 13.32
C GLY A 180 -39.74 9.13 11.85
N ASP A 181 -38.57 9.20 11.22
CA ASP A 181 -38.36 8.78 9.84
C ASP A 181 -37.22 7.74 9.74
N GLU A 182 -37.60 6.48 9.55
CA GLU A 182 -36.69 5.34 9.43
C GLU A 182 -35.62 5.54 8.35
N ARG A 183 -35.87 6.39 7.34
CA ARG A 183 -34.96 6.65 6.21
C ARG A 183 -33.76 7.52 6.57
N GLU A 184 -33.88 8.39 7.58
CA GLU A 184 -32.78 9.29 7.98
C GLU A 184 -31.77 8.57 8.89
N THR A 185 -32.27 7.68 9.74
CA THR A 185 -31.47 6.78 10.58
C THR A 185 -30.63 5.83 9.73
N GLU A 186 -31.19 5.34 8.61
CA GLU A 186 -30.50 4.46 7.66
C GLU A 186 -29.39 5.21 6.89
N ARG A 187 -29.57 6.50 6.57
CA ARG A 187 -28.54 7.34 5.95
C ARG A 187 -27.34 7.57 6.85
N VAL A 188 -27.57 7.90 8.12
CA VAL A 188 -26.48 8.15 9.08
C VAL A 188 -25.75 6.85 9.47
N TYR A 189 -26.44 5.70 9.49
CA TYR A 189 -25.80 4.39 9.67
C TYR A 189 -24.92 4.01 8.47
N ASN A 190 -25.35 4.33 7.25
CA ASN A 190 -24.58 4.13 6.03
C ASN A 190 -23.33 5.04 5.94
N ASP A 191 -23.39 6.25 6.49
CA ASP A 191 -22.23 7.15 6.56
C ASP A 191 -21.14 6.67 7.54
N ILE A 192 -21.51 5.90 8.57
CA ILE A 192 -20.59 5.38 9.59
C ILE A 192 -20.06 3.98 9.21
N VAL A 193 -20.88 3.14 8.60
CA VAL A 193 -20.52 1.78 8.17
C VAL A 193 -20.17 1.82 6.71
N GLY A 194 -18.94 2.23 6.38
CA GLY A 194 -18.40 2.40 5.02
C GLY A 194 -19.36 1.97 3.91
N TYR A 195 -20.13 2.91 3.39
CA TYR A 195 -21.09 2.65 2.33
C TYR A 195 -20.36 2.10 1.09
N HIS A 196 -20.79 0.95 0.57
CA HIS A 196 -20.57 0.66 -0.84
C HIS A 196 -21.85 1.11 -1.52
N PRO A 197 -21.79 2.07 -2.46
CA PRO A 197 -22.96 2.39 -3.27
C PRO A 197 -23.51 1.09 -3.85
N PRO A 198 -24.84 0.87 -3.83
CA PRO A 198 -25.44 -0.20 -4.60
C PRO A 198 -24.86 -0.19 -6.02
N GLU A 199 -24.67 -1.36 -6.63
CA GLU A 199 -24.06 -1.47 -7.96
C GLU A 199 -24.80 -0.62 -9.02
N GLU A 200 -26.09 -0.36 -8.77
CA GLU A 200 -26.95 0.53 -9.55
C GLU A 200 -26.56 2.02 -9.47
N MET A 201 -25.90 2.45 -8.39
CA MET A 201 -25.37 3.81 -8.17
C MET A 201 -23.92 3.98 -8.64
N LEU A 202 -23.25 2.90 -9.02
CA LEU A 202 -21.90 2.96 -9.57
C LEU A 202 -21.95 3.50 -11.00
N GLU A 203 -21.05 4.44 -11.34
CA GLU A 203 -20.98 5.04 -12.69
C GLU A 203 -20.85 3.95 -13.76
N LYS A 204 -21.92 3.70 -14.52
CA LYS A 204 -21.93 2.71 -15.63
C LYS A 204 -20.98 3.07 -16.77
N ARG A 205 -20.64 4.35 -16.91
CA ARG A 205 -19.66 4.87 -17.88
C ARG A 205 -18.64 5.75 -17.15
N PRO A 206 -17.68 5.13 -16.45
CA PRO A 206 -16.75 5.82 -15.55
C PRO A 206 -15.88 6.86 -16.28
N PHE A 207 -15.64 6.66 -17.58
CA PHE A 207 -14.85 7.60 -18.38
C PHE A 207 -15.68 8.72 -19.03
N ASP A 208 -17.02 8.66 -19.00
CA ASP A 208 -17.87 9.74 -19.53
C ASP A 208 -18.05 10.83 -18.47
N CYS A 209 -17.14 11.81 -18.46
CA CYS A 209 -17.25 13.01 -17.65
C CYS A 209 -17.30 14.27 -18.51
N GLU A 210 -17.90 15.32 -17.95
CA GLU A 210 -17.85 16.66 -18.54
C GLU A 210 -16.40 17.15 -18.55
N ILE A 211 -16.00 17.78 -19.66
CA ILE A 211 -14.67 18.34 -19.84
C ILE A 211 -14.82 19.86 -19.68
N PRO A 212 -14.31 20.47 -18.60
CA PRO A 212 -14.39 21.90 -18.43
C PRO A 212 -13.56 22.64 -19.48
N GLY A 213 -13.92 23.90 -19.74
CA GLY A 213 -13.11 24.80 -20.57
C GLY A 213 -11.79 25.19 -19.90
N SER A 214 -10.91 25.84 -20.67
CA SER A 214 -9.61 26.29 -20.17
C SER A 214 -9.74 27.32 -19.04
N ALA A 215 -8.95 27.13 -17.98
CA ALA A 215 -8.81 28.05 -16.87
C ALA A 215 -7.95 29.30 -17.20
N GLY A 216 -7.28 29.32 -18.36
CA GLY A 216 -6.60 30.51 -18.90
C GLY A 216 -5.25 30.86 -18.27
N PHE A 217 -4.63 29.98 -17.49
CA PHE A 217 -3.31 30.22 -16.90
C PHE A 217 -2.17 29.90 -17.88
N HIS A 218 -0.98 30.44 -17.60
CA HIS A 218 0.26 30.11 -18.31
C HIS A 218 1.14 29.21 -17.44
N VAL A 219 1.58 28.08 -18.01
CA VAL A 219 2.44 27.09 -17.35
C VAL A 219 3.84 27.20 -17.93
N SER A 220 4.85 27.34 -17.06
CA SER A 220 6.26 27.37 -17.45
C SER A 220 7.11 26.58 -16.45
N SER A 221 8.15 25.89 -16.91
CA SER A 221 9.05 25.15 -16.03
C SER A 221 10.36 25.92 -15.83
N SER A 222 10.81 26.05 -14.58
CA SER A 222 12.07 26.71 -14.24
C SER A 222 12.78 25.98 -13.11
N LYS A 223 14.08 25.69 -13.27
CA LYS A 223 14.93 25.05 -12.24
C LYS A 223 14.33 23.79 -11.62
N GLY A 224 13.63 22.99 -12.41
CA GLY A 224 13.02 21.71 -12.06
C GLY A 224 11.61 21.81 -11.51
N ILE A 225 11.05 23.01 -11.39
CA ILE A 225 9.74 23.22 -10.79
C ILE A 225 8.84 23.98 -11.76
N VAL A 226 7.62 23.47 -11.91
CA VAL A 226 6.60 24.07 -12.75
C VAL A 226 5.96 25.24 -12.01
N GLU A 227 6.02 26.41 -12.64
CA GLU A 227 5.39 27.65 -12.20
C GLU A 227 4.10 27.90 -12.99
N VAL A 228 3.04 28.28 -12.28
CA VAL A 228 1.77 28.70 -12.88
C VAL A 228 1.60 30.21 -12.71
N ARG A 229 1.40 30.92 -13.82
CA ARG A 229 1.28 32.38 -13.90
C ARG A 229 -0.07 32.78 -14.48
N THR A 230 -0.57 33.96 -14.12
CA THR A 230 -1.84 34.49 -14.65
C THR A 230 -1.74 34.97 -16.10
N THR A 231 -0.56 35.45 -16.51
CA THR A 231 -0.24 35.84 -17.88
C THR A 231 1.21 35.43 -18.19
N LYS A 232 1.62 35.44 -19.47
CA LYS A 232 2.97 35.00 -19.90
C LYS A 232 4.10 35.67 -19.12
N ASP A 233 3.97 36.99 -18.88
CA ASP A 233 4.92 37.81 -18.12
C ASP A 233 4.38 38.23 -16.73
N GLY A 234 3.29 37.62 -16.29
CA GLY A 234 2.64 37.92 -15.02
C GLY A 234 3.35 37.31 -13.81
N PRO A 235 3.01 37.74 -12.58
CA PRO A 235 3.52 37.11 -11.38
C PRO A 235 3.02 35.67 -11.24
N ILE A 236 3.81 34.84 -10.57
CA ILE A 236 3.38 33.51 -10.09
C ILE A 236 2.11 33.68 -9.26
N LEU A 237 1.14 32.78 -9.45
CA LEU A 237 -0.12 32.79 -8.72
C LEU A 237 0.16 32.89 -7.20
N SER A 238 -0.38 33.93 -6.56
CA SER A 238 -0.11 34.26 -5.15
C SER A 238 -0.40 33.09 -4.21
N ASP A 239 -1.46 32.33 -4.50
CA ASP A 239 -1.90 31.17 -3.72
C ASP A 239 -0.91 30.01 -3.78
N LEU A 240 -0.09 29.93 -4.84
CA LEU A 240 0.96 28.92 -5.00
C LEU A 240 2.30 29.42 -4.45
N LYS A 241 2.54 30.73 -4.45
CA LYS A 241 3.82 31.32 -4.02
C LYS A 241 4.16 31.02 -2.56
N HIS A 242 3.17 31.04 -1.66
CA HIS A 242 3.36 30.74 -0.24
C HIS A 242 3.57 29.24 0.05
N LEU A 243 3.34 28.38 -0.93
CA LEU A 243 3.37 26.92 -0.79
C LEU A 243 4.61 26.29 -1.45
N PHE A 244 5.34 27.08 -2.24
CA PHE A 244 6.60 26.68 -2.83
C PHE A 244 7.62 26.35 -1.74
N THR A 245 8.27 25.18 -1.87
CA THR A 245 9.38 24.79 -0.99
C THR A 245 10.68 25.02 -1.75
N PRO A 246 11.51 26.00 -1.36
CA PRO A 246 12.82 26.19 -1.94
C PRO A 246 13.74 24.99 -1.69
N PHE A 247 14.66 24.74 -2.61
CA PHE A 247 15.60 23.63 -2.51
C PHE A 247 16.47 23.72 -1.26
N ASP A 248 16.96 24.93 -0.96
CA ASP A 248 17.78 25.18 0.23
C ASP A 248 17.03 24.88 1.53
N GLU A 249 15.72 25.16 1.61
CA GLU A 249 14.89 24.82 2.77
C GLU A 249 14.79 23.30 2.93
N PHE A 250 14.54 22.59 1.83
CA PHE A 250 14.47 21.13 1.83
C PHE A 250 15.78 20.48 2.24
N VAL A 251 16.90 20.94 1.68
CA VAL A 251 18.23 20.46 2.03
C VAL A 251 18.52 20.70 3.52
N ALA A 252 18.22 21.90 4.03
CA ALA A 252 18.43 22.21 5.45
C ALA A 252 17.61 21.31 6.37
N ASP A 253 16.32 21.08 6.07
CA ASP A 253 15.46 20.17 6.84
C ASP A 253 15.93 18.71 6.73
N PHE A 254 16.35 18.28 5.53
CA PHE A 254 16.85 16.93 5.27
C PHE A 254 18.14 16.64 6.05
N LEU A 255 19.12 17.54 5.97
CA LEU A 255 20.38 17.44 6.72
C LEU A 255 20.14 17.48 8.24
N TYR A 256 19.17 18.29 8.69
CA TYR A 256 18.75 18.28 10.09
C TYR A 256 18.21 16.91 10.51
N LEU A 257 17.33 16.29 9.72
CA LEU A 257 16.80 14.96 9.99
C LEU A 257 17.89 13.87 9.96
N LEU A 258 18.86 13.97 9.04
CA LEU A 258 20.01 13.07 9.02
C LEU A 258 20.86 13.19 10.29
N THR A 259 21.13 14.42 10.73
CA THR A 259 21.86 14.68 11.97
C THR A 259 21.13 14.08 13.18
N MET A 260 19.80 14.25 13.23
CA MET A 260 18.94 13.66 14.24
C MET A 260 19.00 12.12 14.23
N ILE A 261 19.01 11.48 13.05
CA ILE A 261 19.11 10.01 12.94
C ILE A 261 20.47 9.50 13.46
N MET A 262 21.54 10.29 13.30
CA MET A 262 22.88 9.96 13.80
C MET A 262 23.06 10.24 15.29
N ASN A 263 22.10 10.88 15.95
CA ASN A 263 22.15 11.18 17.39
C ASN A 263 22.02 9.89 18.22
N GLY A 264 23.10 9.52 18.92
CA GLY A 264 23.20 8.30 19.73
C GLY A 264 22.18 8.22 20.88
N PRO A 265 22.13 9.21 21.79
CA PRO A 265 21.12 9.29 22.84
C PRO A 265 19.68 9.17 22.33
N LEU A 266 19.32 9.91 21.28
CA LEU A 266 17.98 9.83 20.68
C LEU A 266 17.67 8.43 20.16
N LYS A 267 18.62 7.79 19.47
CA LYS A 267 18.46 6.42 18.96
C LYS A 267 18.21 5.42 20.09
N SER A 268 18.97 5.51 21.18
CA SER A 268 18.80 4.68 22.37
C SER A 268 17.44 4.89 23.04
N PHE A 269 17.01 6.15 23.17
CA PHE A 269 15.68 6.49 23.70
C PHE A 269 14.56 5.90 22.83
N CYS A 270 14.60 6.12 21.51
CA CYS A 270 13.61 5.60 20.57
C CYS A 270 13.54 4.07 20.60
N HIS A 271 14.69 3.38 20.61
CA HIS A 271 14.75 1.93 20.71
C HIS A 271 14.08 1.41 21.99
N ARG A 272 14.45 1.97 23.15
CA ARG A 272 13.85 1.60 24.44
C ARG A 272 12.35 1.88 24.47
N ARG A 273 11.91 2.99 23.89
CA ARG A 273 10.49 3.34 23.79
C ARG A 273 9.72 2.34 22.92
N LEU A 274 10.29 1.93 21.78
CA LEU A 274 9.68 0.92 20.91
C LEU A 274 9.60 -0.45 21.61
N CYS A 275 10.66 -0.88 22.32
CA CYS A 275 10.63 -2.10 23.13
C CYS A 275 9.53 -2.04 24.19
N TYR A 276 9.43 -0.91 24.92
CA TYR A 276 8.37 -0.70 25.91
C TYR A 276 6.97 -0.80 25.28
N LEU A 277 6.74 -0.15 24.14
CA LEU A 277 5.45 -0.20 23.44
C LEU A 277 5.12 -1.63 22.97
N HIS A 278 6.11 -2.36 22.48
CA HIS A 278 5.96 -3.76 22.10
C HIS A 278 5.60 -4.64 23.31
N SER A 279 6.34 -4.56 24.41
CA SER A 279 6.04 -5.31 25.63
C SER A 279 4.67 -4.96 26.21
N LYS A 280 4.28 -3.68 26.16
CA LYS A 280 2.93 -3.24 26.58
C LYS A 280 1.83 -3.87 25.72
N PHE A 281 2.06 -3.97 24.40
CA PHE A 281 1.13 -4.64 23.49
C PHE A 281 1.06 -6.15 23.74
N GLN A 282 2.19 -6.82 23.99
CA GLN A 282 2.20 -8.24 24.37
C GLN A 282 1.41 -8.50 25.65
N LEU A 283 1.59 -7.65 26.66
CA LEU A 283 0.83 -7.75 27.91
C LEU A 283 -0.67 -7.50 27.69
N HIS A 284 -1.02 -6.55 26.82
CA HIS A 284 -2.41 -6.33 26.41
C HIS A 284 -3.02 -7.60 25.81
N ILE A 285 -2.33 -8.29 24.89
CA ILE A 285 -2.80 -9.57 24.33
C ILE A 285 -2.99 -10.61 25.44
N LEU A 286 -2.03 -10.75 26.36
CA LEU A 286 -2.14 -11.72 27.47
C LEU A 286 -3.38 -11.50 28.35
N LEU A 287 -3.74 -10.23 28.59
CA LEU A 287 -4.86 -9.87 29.48
C LEU A 287 -6.22 -9.82 28.77
N ASN A 288 -6.24 -9.49 27.47
CA ASN A 288 -7.46 -9.09 26.77
C ASN A 288 -7.83 -9.97 25.56
N ASP A 289 -6.99 -10.91 25.12
CA ASP A 289 -7.26 -11.76 23.94
C ASP A 289 -8.64 -12.44 23.98
N LEU A 290 -9.01 -13.09 25.09
CA LEU A 290 -10.32 -13.73 25.23
C LEU A 290 -11.49 -12.74 25.15
N ARG A 291 -11.29 -11.50 25.63
CA ARG A 291 -12.30 -10.44 25.52
C ARG A 291 -12.42 -9.97 24.08
N GLU A 292 -11.29 -9.69 23.40
CA GLU A 292 -11.27 -9.33 21.98
C GLU A 292 -11.95 -10.41 21.11
N MET A 293 -11.68 -11.69 21.37
CA MET A 293 -12.31 -12.80 20.67
C MET A 293 -13.82 -12.86 20.92
N THR A 294 -14.26 -12.59 22.15
CA THR A 294 -15.70 -12.58 22.49
C THR A 294 -16.41 -11.42 21.79
N GLU A 295 -15.77 -10.24 21.72
CA GLU A 295 -16.31 -9.09 20.99
C GLU A 295 -16.35 -9.32 19.47
N GLN A 296 -15.32 -9.95 18.89
CA GLN A 296 -15.37 -10.32 17.47
C GLN A 296 -16.53 -11.28 17.18
N LYS A 297 -16.82 -12.22 18.09
CA LYS A 297 -17.95 -13.15 17.97
C LYS A 297 -19.30 -12.48 18.23
N SER A 298 -19.35 -11.39 18.98
CA SER A 298 -20.58 -10.66 19.29
C SER A 298 -21.09 -9.84 18.10
N VAL A 299 -20.24 -9.54 17.11
CA VAL A 299 -20.62 -8.86 15.87
C VAL A 299 -21.03 -9.89 14.80
N PRO A 300 -22.35 -10.15 14.61
CA PRO A 300 -22.79 -11.12 13.62
C PRO A 300 -22.44 -10.65 12.20
N HIS A 301 -22.21 -11.61 11.31
CA HIS A 301 -21.93 -11.38 9.88
C HIS A 301 -20.67 -10.55 9.55
N ARG A 302 -19.82 -10.24 10.54
CA ARG A 302 -18.49 -9.65 10.34
C ARG A 302 -17.41 -10.63 10.75
N ASP A 303 -16.70 -11.14 9.76
CA ASP A 303 -15.54 -12.00 9.95
C ASP A 303 -14.41 -11.55 9.01
N PHE A 304 -13.31 -12.29 8.99
CA PHE A 304 -12.18 -11.98 8.12
C PHE A 304 -12.56 -11.90 6.63
N TYR A 305 -13.58 -12.63 6.17
CA TYR A 305 -14.01 -12.64 4.77
C TYR A 305 -14.87 -11.42 4.42
N ASN A 306 -15.65 -10.92 5.39
CA ASN A 306 -16.58 -9.81 5.22
C ASN A 306 -16.02 -8.44 5.62
N ILE A 307 -14.74 -8.38 5.98
CA ILE A 307 -14.01 -7.13 6.22
C ILE A 307 -13.36 -6.66 4.92
N ARG A 308 -13.52 -5.35 4.64
CA ARG A 308 -12.88 -4.75 3.47
C ARG A 308 -11.38 -4.67 3.66
N LYS A 309 -10.66 -5.15 2.65
CA LYS A 309 -9.21 -5.20 2.61
C LYS A 309 -8.76 -4.54 1.31
N VAL A 310 -7.75 -3.70 1.41
CA VAL A 310 -7.15 -3.02 0.27
C VAL A 310 -5.71 -3.51 0.17
N ASP A 311 -5.35 -4.08 -0.99
CA ASP A 311 -3.94 -4.25 -1.33
C ASP A 311 -3.39 -2.91 -1.82
N THR A 312 -2.64 -2.24 -0.93
CA THR A 312 -2.09 -0.90 -1.19
C THR A 312 -0.78 -0.94 -1.99
N HIS A 313 -0.19 -2.12 -2.24
CA HIS A 313 1.11 -2.24 -2.89
C HIS A 313 1.18 -3.39 -3.90
N VAL A 314 0.62 -3.18 -5.09
CA VAL A 314 0.64 -4.16 -6.18
C VAL A 314 0.96 -3.50 -7.53
N HIS A 315 1.90 -4.09 -8.28
CA HIS A 315 2.18 -3.69 -9.66
C HIS A 315 1.16 -4.36 -10.60
N ALA A 316 0.60 -3.60 -11.53
CA ALA A 316 -0.41 -4.12 -12.45
C ALA A 316 0.12 -5.30 -13.29
N ALA A 317 1.40 -5.27 -13.66
CA ALA A 317 2.04 -6.36 -14.40
C ALA A 317 2.12 -7.67 -13.59
N SER A 318 2.12 -7.61 -12.25
CA SER A 318 2.23 -8.78 -11.38
C SER A 318 0.96 -9.06 -10.57
N SER A 319 -0.17 -8.47 -10.94
CA SER A 319 -1.44 -8.67 -10.22
C SER A 319 -2.08 -10.04 -10.50
N MET A 320 -1.73 -10.64 -11.63
CA MET A 320 -2.26 -11.93 -12.08
C MET A 320 -1.50 -13.13 -11.51
N ASN A 321 -2.23 -14.20 -11.21
CA ASN A 321 -1.64 -15.48 -10.84
C ASN A 321 -0.87 -16.09 -12.04
N GLN A 322 0.30 -16.68 -11.79
CA GLN A 322 1.12 -17.38 -12.80
C GLN A 322 0.33 -18.42 -13.62
N LYS A 323 -0.58 -19.18 -13.02
CA LYS A 323 -1.41 -20.17 -13.72
C LYS A 323 -2.42 -19.50 -14.65
N HIS A 324 -2.95 -18.36 -14.24
CA HIS A 324 -3.87 -17.56 -15.03
C HIS A 324 -3.16 -16.95 -16.24
N LEU A 325 -1.99 -16.33 -16.03
CA LEU A 325 -1.16 -15.81 -17.11
C LEU A 325 -0.77 -16.89 -18.12
N LEU A 326 -0.32 -18.06 -17.66
CA LEU A 326 0.02 -19.18 -18.54
C LEU A 326 -1.17 -19.62 -19.40
N ARG A 327 -2.34 -19.77 -18.78
CA ARG A 327 -3.58 -20.15 -19.47
C ARG A 327 -3.97 -19.09 -20.52
N PHE A 328 -3.82 -17.82 -20.18
CA PHE A 328 -4.09 -16.69 -21.07
C PHE A 328 -3.16 -16.70 -22.29
N VAL A 329 -1.85 -16.82 -22.08
CA VAL A 329 -0.86 -16.91 -23.17
C VAL A 329 -1.17 -18.10 -24.09
N LYS A 330 -1.41 -19.30 -23.52
CA LYS A 330 -1.77 -20.49 -24.33
C LYS A 330 -3.07 -20.28 -25.12
N LYS A 331 -4.08 -19.64 -24.53
CA LYS A 331 -5.34 -19.29 -25.20
C LYS A 331 -5.07 -18.38 -26.40
N LYS A 332 -4.31 -17.29 -26.21
CA LYS A 332 -4.00 -16.30 -27.25
C LYS A 332 -3.19 -16.87 -28.41
N VAL A 333 -2.20 -17.73 -28.14
CA VAL A 333 -1.45 -18.37 -29.23
C VAL A 333 -2.35 -19.29 -30.06
N ARG A 334 -3.30 -19.99 -29.43
CA ARG A 334 -4.24 -20.88 -30.13
C ARG A 334 -5.30 -20.12 -30.94
N THR A 335 -5.81 -19.00 -30.43
CA THR A 335 -6.90 -18.25 -31.08
C THR A 335 -6.43 -17.17 -32.03
N GLU A 336 -5.29 -16.53 -31.73
CA GLU A 336 -4.77 -15.34 -32.41
C GLU A 336 -3.29 -15.52 -32.83
N GLY A 337 -2.86 -16.76 -33.10
CA GLY A 337 -1.47 -17.06 -33.44
C GLY A 337 -0.93 -16.31 -34.67
N ASP A 338 -1.79 -16.00 -35.65
CA ASP A 338 -1.39 -15.32 -36.88
C ASP A 338 -1.41 -13.78 -36.77
N ARG A 339 -1.77 -13.25 -35.60
CA ARG A 339 -1.79 -11.82 -35.33
C ARG A 339 -0.37 -11.28 -35.26
N VAL A 340 -0.12 -10.14 -35.92
CA VAL A 340 1.17 -9.43 -35.85
C VAL A 340 1.29 -8.73 -34.49
N VAL A 341 2.32 -9.09 -33.73
CA VAL A 341 2.48 -8.64 -32.32
C VAL A 341 3.76 -7.87 -32.06
N CYS A 342 4.75 -7.94 -32.94
CA CYS A 342 5.96 -7.13 -32.84
C CYS A 342 6.56 -6.84 -34.22
N ALA A 343 7.38 -5.79 -34.29
CA ALA A 343 8.21 -5.48 -35.43
C ALA A 343 9.67 -5.48 -34.98
N VAL A 344 10.48 -6.37 -35.54
CA VAL A 344 11.93 -6.46 -35.30
C VAL A 344 12.61 -6.20 -36.64
N ASP A 345 13.52 -5.21 -36.71
CA ASP A 345 14.26 -4.85 -37.92
C ASP A 345 13.37 -4.62 -39.16
N ASN A 346 12.28 -3.88 -39.01
CA ASN A 346 11.24 -3.64 -40.03
C ASN A 346 10.52 -4.89 -40.56
N ARG A 347 10.71 -6.05 -39.94
CA ARG A 347 9.93 -7.26 -40.22
C ARG A 347 8.81 -7.41 -39.18
N HIS A 348 7.59 -7.41 -39.66
CA HIS A 348 6.41 -7.75 -38.87
C HIS A 348 6.45 -9.25 -38.54
N MET A 349 6.37 -9.57 -37.25
CA MET A 349 6.33 -10.96 -36.76
C MET A 349 4.97 -11.27 -36.16
N THR A 350 4.43 -12.42 -36.53
CA THR A 350 3.21 -12.96 -35.92
C THR A 350 3.50 -13.59 -34.57
N LEU A 351 2.47 -13.76 -33.73
CA LEU A 351 2.63 -14.42 -32.43
C LEU A 351 3.21 -15.84 -32.59
N ASN A 352 2.76 -16.59 -33.60
CA ASN A 352 3.30 -17.90 -33.96
C ASN A 352 4.78 -17.83 -34.37
N GLU A 353 5.19 -16.80 -35.11
CA GLU A 353 6.60 -16.60 -35.49
C GLU A 353 7.47 -16.22 -34.29
N VAL A 354 6.96 -15.45 -33.34
CA VAL A 354 7.65 -15.14 -32.09
C VAL A 354 7.91 -16.42 -31.29
N PHE A 355 6.89 -17.28 -31.12
CA PHE A 355 7.07 -18.57 -30.43
C PHE A 355 8.01 -19.52 -31.17
N LYS A 356 7.96 -19.56 -32.50
CA LYS A 356 8.93 -20.31 -33.33
C LYS A 356 10.36 -19.78 -33.16
N GLY A 357 10.54 -18.46 -33.14
CA GLY A 357 11.85 -17.82 -32.94
C GLY A 357 12.44 -18.06 -31.56
N LEU A 358 11.59 -18.21 -30.53
CA LEU A 358 11.98 -18.59 -29.18
C LEU A 358 12.31 -20.07 -29.03
N GLY A 359 11.98 -20.91 -30.04
CA GLY A 359 12.17 -22.35 -29.98
C GLY A 359 11.29 -23.06 -28.95
N VAL A 360 10.19 -22.42 -28.51
CA VAL A 360 9.29 -22.97 -27.49
C VAL A 360 7.89 -23.11 -28.07
N THR A 361 7.31 -24.31 -27.96
CA THR A 361 5.91 -24.50 -28.36
C THR A 361 4.96 -24.08 -27.24
N PRO A 362 3.72 -23.66 -27.56
CA PRO A 362 2.71 -23.34 -26.55
C PRO A 362 2.35 -24.50 -25.62
N TYR A 363 2.58 -25.74 -26.06
CA TYR A 363 2.39 -26.93 -25.24
C TYR A 363 3.47 -27.03 -24.16
N ASP A 364 4.71 -26.75 -24.54
CA ASP A 364 5.91 -26.83 -23.68
C ASP A 364 6.01 -25.70 -22.65
N LEU A 365 5.22 -24.62 -22.82
CA LEU A 365 5.12 -23.57 -21.82
C LEU A 365 4.58 -24.14 -20.50
N SER A 366 5.41 -24.09 -19.47
CA SER A 366 5.03 -24.37 -18.10
C SER A 366 5.15 -23.10 -17.25
N VAL A 367 4.66 -23.19 -16.01
CA VAL A 367 4.82 -22.12 -15.03
C VAL A 367 6.32 -21.85 -14.77
N ASP A 368 7.14 -22.91 -14.74
CA ASP A 368 8.58 -22.81 -14.54
C ASP A 368 9.27 -22.18 -15.76
N THR A 369 8.80 -22.46 -16.98
CA THR A 369 9.33 -21.88 -18.23
C THR A 369 9.04 -20.39 -18.36
N LEU A 370 7.99 -19.89 -17.70
CA LEU A 370 7.64 -18.46 -17.69
C LEU A 370 8.52 -17.64 -16.73
N ASP A 371 9.27 -18.29 -15.83
CA ASP A 371 10.17 -17.70 -14.81
C ASP A 371 9.54 -16.60 -13.93
N VAL A 372 8.21 -16.61 -13.78
CA VAL A 372 7.45 -15.60 -13.02
C VAL A 372 7.48 -15.80 -11.49
N HIS A 373 8.42 -16.60 -10.97
CA HIS A 373 8.50 -16.94 -9.55
C HIS A 373 9.11 -15.80 -8.72
N ALA A 374 8.45 -15.46 -7.61
CA ALA A 374 9.00 -14.57 -6.61
C ALA A 374 10.04 -15.31 -5.73
N ASP A 375 11.32 -15.27 -6.11
CA ASP A 375 12.43 -15.69 -5.23
C ASP A 375 12.61 -14.75 -3.98
N ARG A 376 13.26 -15.20 -2.90
CA ARG A 376 13.49 -14.44 -1.64
C ARG A 376 14.10 -13.06 -1.86
N ASN A 377 14.84 -12.87 -2.95
CA ASN A 377 15.48 -11.60 -3.32
C ASN A 377 14.61 -10.68 -4.22
N THR A 378 13.35 -11.03 -4.49
CA THR A 378 12.45 -10.23 -5.36
C THR A 378 11.97 -8.95 -4.69
N PHE A 379 11.78 -8.98 -3.37
CA PHE A 379 11.18 -7.88 -2.60
C PHE A 379 12.05 -6.60 -2.53
N HIS A 380 13.33 -6.69 -2.88
CA HIS A 380 14.28 -5.58 -2.77
C HIS A 380 14.76 -5.02 -4.13
N ARG A 381 14.28 -5.55 -5.27
CA ARG A 381 14.93 -5.37 -6.58
C ARG A 381 13.92 -5.18 -7.72
N PHE A 382 13.60 -3.94 -8.09
CA PHE A 382 12.72 -3.64 -9.24
C PHE A 382 13.36 -4.00 -10.60
N ASP A 383 14.68 -3.92 -10.72
CA ASP A 383 15.49 -4.34 -11.88
C ASP A 383 15.42 -5.87 -12.10
N LYS A 384 15.43 -6.65 -11.01
CA LYS A 384 15.31 -8.11 -11.01
C LYS A 384 13.86 -8.54 -11.21
N PHE A 385 12.88 -7.72 -10.84
CA PHE A 385 11.47 -7.90 -11.24
C PHE A 385 11.32 -7.77 -12.75
N ASN A 386 11.89 -6.72 -13.37
CA ASN A 386 11.91 -6.57 -14.84
C ASN A 386 12.63 -7.73 -15.56
N SER A 387 13.65 -8.31 -14.92
CA SER A 387 14.41 -9.46 -15.42
C SER A 387 13.76 -10.82 -15.14
N LYS A 388 12.84 -10.92 -14.18
CA LYS A 388 12.09 -12.15 -13.84
C LYS A 388 10.89 -12.38 -14.74
N TYR A 389 10.28 -11.31 -15.25
CA TYR A 389 9.34 -11.42 -16.37
C TYR A 389 10.07 -11.47 -17.69
N ASN A 390 11.09 -12.31 -17.79
CA ASN A 390 11.86 -12.50 -19.01
C ASN A 390 11.79 -13.98 -19.36
N PRO A 391 10.64 -14.48 -19.87
CA PRO A 391 10.54 -15.89 -20.21
C PRO A 391 11.66 -16.21 -21.20
N ILE A 392 12.52 -17.17 -20.86
CA ILE A 392 13.64 -17.63 -21.71
C ILE A 392 14.77 -16.57 -21.86
N GLY A 393 14.75 -15.48 -21.08
CA GLY A 393 15.75 -14.41 -21.18
C GLY A 393 15.51 -13.41 -22.33
N GLN A 394 14.35 -13.46 -22.99
CA GLN A 394 13.98 -12.50 -24.05
C GLN A 394 12.78 -11.62 -23.68
N SER A 395 12.99 -10.29 -23.69
CA SER A 395 12.03 -9.29 -23.21
C SER A 395 10.76 -9.18 -24.06
N ILE A 396 10.71 -9.90 -25.18
CA ILE A 396 9.67 -9.82 -26.19
C ILE A 396 8.31 -10.29 -25.65
N LEU A 397 8.25 -11.41 -24.92
CA LEU A 397 6.97 -11.91 -24.39
C LEU A 397 6.38 -10.97 -23.33
N ARG A 398 7.24 -10.40 -22.48
CA ARG A 398 6.84 -9.38 -21.53
C ARG A 398 6.31 -8.14 -22.22
N ASP A 399 6.98 -7.71 -23.27
CA ASP A 399 6.59 -6.53 -24.03
C ASP A 399 5.24 -6.73 -24.71
N ILE A 400 4.94 -7.94 -25.17
CA ILE A 400 3.65 -8.29 -25.80
C ILE A 400 2.51 -8.38 -24.77
N PHE A 401 2.72 -9.10 -23.66
CA PHE A 401 1.63 -9.45 -22.74
C PHE A 401 1.50 -8.56 -21.49
N MET A 402 2.55 -7.81 -21.14
CA MET A 402 2.65 -7.15 -19.82
C MET A 402 3.02 -5.66 -19.90
N LYS A 403 3.07 -5.07 -21.09
CA LYS A 403 3.27 -3.62 -21.29
C LYS A 403 2.02 -2.96 -21.88
N THR A 404 1.81 -1.70 -21.47
CA THR A 404 0.74 -0.83 -21.97
C THR A 404 1.09 -0.25 -23.35
N ASP A 405 2.36 0.10 -23.56
CA ASP A 405 2.89 0.62 -24.85
C ASP A 405 3.69 -0.48 -25.57
N ASN A 406 3.10 -1.05 -26.62
CA ASN A 406 3.70 -2.04 -27.51
C ASN A 406 3.07 -1.97 -28.91
N TYR A 407 3.49 -2.84 -29.84
CA TYR A 407 3.01 -2.82 -31.24
C TYR A 407 1.48 -2.98 -31.38
N ILE A 408 0.83 -3.70 -30.46
CA ILE A 408 -0.63 -3.89 -30.43
C ILE A 408 -1.33 -2.92 -29.47
N ASN A 409 -0.64 -1.84 -29.04
CA ASN A 409 -1.13 -0.85 -28.08
C ASN A 409 -1.67 -1.48 -26.79
N GLY A 410 -0.97 -2.48 -26.25
CA GLY A 410 -1.24 -3.05 -24.93
C GLY A 410 -2.57 -3.81 -24.80
N GLU A 411 -3.20 -4.22 -25.90
CA GLU A 411 -4.53 -4.86 -25.89
C GLU A 411 -4.56 -6.15 -25.06
N PHE A 412 -3.56 -7.02 -25.22
CA PHE A 412 -3.47 -8.26 -24.42
C PHE A 412 -3.30 -7.99 -22.93
N PHE A 413 -2.53 -6.96 -22.57
CA PHE A 413 -2.35 -6.59 -21.17
C PHE A 413 -3.64 -6.03 -20.57
N ALA A 414 -4.39 -5.24 -21.33
CA ALA A 414 -5.70 -4.75 -20.91
C ALA A 414 -6.72 -5.89 -20.73
N GLU A 415 -6.73 -6.89 -21.61
CA GLU A 415 -7.65 -8.02 -21.51
C GLU A 415 -7.39 -8.87 -20.27
N ILE A 416 -6.14 -9.24 -20.00
CA ILE A 416 -5.83 -10.01 -18.78
C ILE A 416 -6.10 -9.21 -17.51
N LEU A 417 -5.83 -7.89 -17.51
CA LEU A 417 -6.18 -7.03 -16.38
C LEU A 417 -7.68 -6.96 -16.15
N LYS A 418 -8.50 -6.93 -17.20
CA LYS A 418 -9.96 -6.99 -17.06
C LYS A 418 -10.42 -8.32 -16.47
N GLU A 419 -9.80 -9.44 -16.84
CA GLU A 419 -10.07 -10.74 -16.19
C GLU A 419 -9.73 -10.68 -14.69
N VAL A 420 -8.58 -10.12 -14.31
CA VAL A 420 -8.20 -9.96 -12.88
C VAL A 420 -9.15 -9.00 -12.13
N MET A 421 -9.56 -7.91 -12.77
CA MET A 421 -10.49 -6.95 -12.20
C MET A 421 -11.89 -7.53 -12.01
N ALA A 422 -12.32 -8.44 -12.89
CA ALA A 422 -13.58 -9.15 -12.75
C ALA A 422 -13.56 -10.11 -11.54
N ASP A 423 -12.46 -10.86 -11.37
CA ASP A 423 -12.27 -11.73 -10.19
C ASP A 423 -12.26 -10.92 -8.87
N LEU A 424 -11.66 -9.72 -8.89
CA LEU A 424 -11.69 -8.78 -7.76
C LEU A 424 -13.09 -8.22 -7.50
N ALA A 425 -13.85 -7.90 -8.54
CA ALA A 425 -15.22 -7.40 -8.40
C ALA A 425 -16.18 -8.46 -7.84
N GLU A 426 -16.02 -9.73 -8.24
CA GLU A 426 -16.72 -10.87 -7.64
C GLU A 426 -16.38 -10.99 -6.14
N SER A 427 -15.13 -10.71 -5.78
CA SER A 427 -14.66 -10.63 -4.41
C SER A 427 -15.04 -9.29 -3.74
N LYS A 428 -16.33 -9.10 -3.42
CA LYS A 428 -16.92 -7.84 -2.88
C LYS A 428 -16.09 -7.02 -1.88
N TYR A 429 -15.31 -7.68 -1.02
CA TYR A 429 -14.55 -7.03 0.06
C TYR A 429 -13.07 -6.79 -0.25
N GLN A 430 -12.59 -7.18 -1.43
CA GLN A 430 -11.20 -7.04 -1.83
C GLN A 430 -11.04 -5.86 -2.79
N HIS A 431 -10.12 -4.96 -2.46
CA HIS A 431 -9.79 -3.79 -3.25
C HIS A 431 -8.29 -3.77 -3.52
N ALA A 432 -7.87 -3.06 -4.56
CA ALA A 432 -6.46 -2.98 -4.93
C ALA A 432 -6.05 -1.61 -5.48
N GLU A 433 -4.82 -1.23 -5.21
CA GLU A 433 -4.17 -0.03 -5.72
C GLU A 433 -3.07 -0.44 -6.70
N PHE A 434 -3.44 -0.58 -7.97
CA PHE A 434 -2.54 -1.04 -9.03
C PHE A 434 -1.58 0.04 -9.49
N ARG A 435 -0.32 -0.34 -9.72
CA ARG A 435 0.71 0.55 -10.27
C ARG A 435 0.95 0.36 -11.76
N LEU A 436 0.88 1.46 -12.51
CA LEU A 436 1.26 1.55 -13.92
C LEU A 436 2.49 2.44 -14.07
N SER A 437 3.36 2.14 -15.05
CA SER A 437 4.62 2.86 -15.18
C SER A 437 4.53 4.01 -16.18
N ILE A 438 5.11 5.15 -15.81
CA ILE A 438 5.53 6.21 -16.74
C ILE A 438 7.01 6.44 -16.52
N TYR A 439 7.77 6.50 -17.61
CA TYR A 439 9.23 6.57 -17.58
C TYR A 439 9.76 7.99 -17.69
N GLY A 440 8.95 8.94 -18.19
CA GLY A 440 9.37 10.32 -18.39
C GLY A 440 10.33 10.52 -19.56
N ARG A 441 10.38 9.58 -20.52
CA ARG A 441 11.20 9.68 -21.74
C ARG A 441 10.61 10.65 -22.75
N ARG A 442 9.29 10.73 -22.79
CA ARG A 442 8.56 11.58 -23.72
C ARG A 442 7.34 12.20 -23.05
N ARG A 443 6.92 13.38 -23.52
CA ARG A 443 5.73 14.08 -23.02
C ARG A 443 4.42 13.36 -23.33
N ASP A 444 4.37 12.59 -24.42
CA ASP A 444 3.18 11.87 -24.89
C ASP A 444 2.91 10.57 -24.10
N GLU A 445 3.74 10.20 -23.12
CA GLU A 445 3.54 8.98 -22.33
C GLU A 445 2.23 8.99 -21.52
N TRP A 446 1.87 10.14 -20.94
CA TRP A 446 0.61 10.29 -20.21
C TRP A 446 -0.60 10.11 -21.12
N ASP A 447 -0.57 10.71 -22.31
CA ASP A 447 -1.66 10.62 -23.28
C ASP A 447 -1.83 9.19 -23.80
N ARG A 448 -0.73 8.51 -24.13
CA ARG A 448 -0.75 7.10 -24.56
C ARG A 448 -1.31 6.19 -23.47
N LEU A 449 -0.92 6.41 -22.22
CA LEU A 449 -1.41 5.62 -21.09
C LEU A 449 -2.92 5.83 -20.89
N ALA A 450 -3.37 7.08 -20.97
CA ALA A 450 -4.78 7.42 -20.86
C ALA A 450 -5.61 6.86 -22.03
N GLU A 451 -5.10 6.97 -23.25
CA GLU A 451 -5.72 6.37 -24.45
C GLU A 451 -5.83 4.85 -24.30
N TRP A 452 -4.77 4.18 -23.85
CA TRP A 452 -4.78 2.74 -23.58
C TRP A 452 -5.87 2.36 -22.56
N ALA A 453 -5.96 3.08 -21.45
CA ALA A 453 -6.93 2.79 -20.40
C ALA A 453 -8.38 2.96 -20.87
N ILE A 454 -8.65 4.03 -21.64
CA ILE A 454 -10.01 4.38 -22.06
C ILE A 454 -10.44 3.53 -23.25
N LYS A 455 -9.59 3.38 -24.28
CA LYS A 455 -9.90 2.57 -25.47
C LYS A 455 -10.18 1.12 -25.12
N ASN A 456 -9.49 0.56 -24.13
CA ASN A 456 -9.69 -0.81 -23.69
C ASN A 456 -10.68 -0.97 -22.53
N GLU A 457 -11.25 0.15 -22.05
CA GLU A 457 -12.19 0.22 -20.91
C GLU A 457 -11.63 -0.45 -19.64
N VAL A 458 -10.38 -0.19 -19.30
CA VAL A 458 -9.69 -0.81 -18.15
C VAL A 458 -10.07 -0.08 -16.86
N HIS A 459 -11.23 -0.42 -16.30
CA HIS A 459 -11.74 0.17 -15.07
C HIS A 459 -12.45 -0.86 -14.18
N SER A 460 -12.31 -0.69 -12.87
CA SER A 460 -13.13 -1.36 -11.86
C SER A 460 -13.35 -0.43 -10.66
N HIS A 461 -14.51 -0.52 -10.00
CA HIS A 461 -14.79 0.23 -8.78
C HIS A 461 -13.91 -0.23 -7.61
N HIS A 462 -13.39 -1.46 -7.68
CA HIS A 462 -12.52 -2.03 -6.66
C HIS A 462 -11.06 -1.66 -6.83
N VAL A 463 -10.71 -1.02 -7.96
CA VAL A 463 -9.33 -0.70 -8.31
C VAL A 463 -9.12 0.81 -8.45
N ARG A 464 -8.00 1.28 -7.93
CA ARG A 464 -7.45 2.62 -8.17
C ARG A 464 -6.04 2.52 -8.71
N TRP A 465 -5.60 3.55 -9.41
CA TRP A 465 -4.30 3.58 -10.06
C TRP A 465 -3.30 4.45 -9.31
N LEU A 466 -2.11 3.93 -9.07
CA LEU A 466 -0.92 4.73 -8.81
C LEU A 466 -0.06 4.73 -10.06
N VAL A 467 0.59 5.85 -10.35
CA VAL A 467 1.56 5.92 -11.44
C VAL A 467 2.96 5.86 -10.86
N GLN A 468 3.66 4.77 -11.15
CA GLN A 468 5.04 4.59 -10.72
C GLN A 468 6.02 5.18 -11.74
N ILE A 469 7.06 5.84 -11.24
CA ILE A 469 8.08 6.53 -12.01
C ILE A 469 9.43 5.91 -11.67
N PRO A 470 9.99 5.09 -12.58
CA PRO A 470 11.31 4.49 -12.40
C PRO A 470 12.45 5.51 -12.42
N ARG A 471 13.37 5.46 -11.45
CA ARG A 471 14.53 6.38 -11.35
C ARG A 471 15.70 5.95 -12.23
N LEU A 472 15.50 5.95 -13.54
CA LEU A 472 16.44 5.41 -14.54
C LEU A 472 17.15 6.49 -15.38
N TYR A 473 17.38 7.68 -14.82
CA TYR A 473 17.96 8.80 -15.56
C TYR A 473 19.34 8.47 -16.16
N ASP A 474 20.20 7.79 -15.41
CA ASP A 474 21.52 7.32 -15.87
C ASP A 474 21.46 6.48 -17.16
N ILE A 475 20.47 5.58 -17.27
CA ILE A 475 20.25 4.75 -18.46
C ILE A 475 19.81 5.62 -19.65
N TYR A 476 19.05 6.67 -19.41
CA TYR A 476 18.56 7.57 -20.46
C TYR A 476 19.64 8.57 -20.88
N GLN A 477 20.45 9.03 -19.94
CA GLN A 477 21.57 9.94 -20.16
C GLN A 477 22.69 9.26 -20.96
N SER A 478 23.02 8.01 -20.63
CA SER A 478 23.99 7.21 -21.42
C SER A 478 23.52 6.97 -22.86
N LYS A 479 22.21 6.98 -23.11
CA LYS A 479 21.61 6.89 -24.45
C LYS A 479 21.43 8.26 -25.13
N ASN A 480 21.88 9.35 -24.51
CA ASN A 480 21.68 10.73 -24.97
C ASN A 480 20.19 11.05 -25.26
N THR A 481 19.28 10.50 -24.46
CA THR A 481 17.84 10.74 -24.61
C THR A 481 17.43 12.11 -24.10
N PHE A 482 18.13 12.60 -23.07
CA PHE A 482 17.90 13.90 -22.45
C PHE A 482 19.16 14.75 -22.47
N ARG A 483 18.99 16.07 -22.34
CA ARG A 483 20.11 17.00 -22.10
C ARG A 483 20.46 17.10 -20.62
N ASN A 484 19.44 17.12 -19.77
CA ASN A 484 19.55 17.32 -18.33
C ASN A 484 18.38 16.66 -17.59
N PHE A 485 18.45 16.65 -16.26
CA PHE A 485 17.39 16.09 -15.42
C PHE A 485 16.04 16.82 -15.55
N GLN A 486 16.07 18.13 -15.82
CA GLN A 486 14.89 18.94 -16.08
C GLN A 486 13.98 18.34 -17.14
N GLU A 487 14.53 17.85 -18.26
CA GLU A 487 13.70 17.29 -19.35
C GLU A 487 12.90 16.06 -18.88
N MET A 488 13.46 15.20 -18.03
CA MET A 488 12.74 14.06 -17.45
C MET A 488 11.59 14.53 -16.56
N ILE A 489 11.84 15.50 -15.67
CA ILE A 489 10.82 16.08 -14.78
C ILE A 489 9.72 16.80 -15.58
N ASP A 490 10.10 17.52 -16.62
CA ASP A 490 9.18 18.20 -17.52
C ASP A 490 8.26 17.21 -18.24
N ASN A 491 8.81 16.10 -18.73
CA ASN A 491 8.02 15.05 -19.37
C ASN A 491 7.00 14.40 -18.43
N ILE A 492 7.31 14.35 -17.13
CA ILE A 492 6.41 13.80 -16.10
C ILE A 492 5.33 14.80 -15.72
N PHE A 493 5.69 16.06 -15.43
CA PHE A 493 4.77 17.00 -14.79
C PHE A 493 4.08 17.95 -15.77
N ILE A 494 4.73 18.44 -16.83
CA ILE A 494 4.12 19.42 -17.74
C ILE A 494 2.77 18.94 -18.30
N PRO A 495 2.63 17.69 -18.81
CA PRO A 495 1.34 17.22 -19.30
C PRO A 495 0.22 17.26 -18.24
N LEU A 496 0.58 17.03 -16.96
CA LEU A 496 -0.35 17.09 -15.84
C LEU A 496 -0.81 18.51 -15.50
N PHE A 497 0.06 19.50 -15.68
CA PHE A 497 -0.29 20.91 -15.52
C PHE A 497 -1.09 21.43 -16.74
N GLU A 498 -0.71 21.03 -17.95
CA GLU A 498 -1.43 21.36 -19.19
C GLU A 498 -2.87 20.88 -19.14
N VAL A 499 -3.12 19.60 -18.82
CA VAL A 499 -4.48 19.06 -18.69
C VAL A 499 -5.28 19.66 -17.53
N THR A 500 -4.60 20.13 -16.47
CA THR A 500 -5.29 20.80 -15.36
C THR A 500 -5.72 22.21 -15.75
N ASN A 501 -4.90 22.90 -16.55
CA ASN A 501 -5.19 24.25 -17.04
C ASN A 501 -6.21 24.24 -18.18
N ASP A 502 -6.08 23.30 -19.11
CA ASP A 502 -6.99 23.11 -20.23
C ASP A 502 -7.31 21.63 -20.41
N PRO A 503 -8.40 21.15 -19.80
CA PRO A 503 -8.84 19.76 -19.96
C PRO A 503 -9.13 19.37 -21.42
N THR A 504 -9.39 20.34 -22.30
CA THR A 504 -9.66 20.09 -23.73
C THR A 504 -8.40 19.75 -24.53
N SER A 505 -7.20 20.12 -24.03
CA SER A 505 -5.95 19.78 -24.70
C SER A 505 -5.59 18.29 -24.56
N HIS A 506 -5.94 17.68 -23.41
CA HIS A 506 -5.74 16.25 -23.15
C HIS A 506 -7.02 15.59 -22.58
N PRO A 507 -8.08 15.42 -23.40
CA PRO A 507 -9.40 15.01 -22.92
C PRO A 507 -9.40 13.59 -22.31
N GLN A 508 -8.65 12.67 -22.91
CA GLN A 508 -8.52 11.30 -22.41
C GLN A 508 -7.72 11.25 -21.11
N LEU A 509 -6.66 12.05 -21.01
CA LEU A 509 -5.87 12.16 -19.79
C LEU A 509 -6.71 12.71 -18.63
N HIS A 510 -7.53 13.74 -18.87
CA HIS A 510 -8.44 14.28 -17.86
C HIS A 510 -9.38 13.19 -17.29
N ARG A 511 -10.00 12.41 -18.18
CA ARG A 511 -10.88 11.29 -17.81
C ARG A 511 -10.14 10.22 -17.00
N PHE A 512 -8.94 9.85 -17.42
CA PHE A 512 -8.12 8.84 -16.73
C PHE A 512 -7.68 9.30 -15.33
N LEU A 513 -7.29 10.57 -15.17
CA LEU A 513 -6.79 11.11 -13.91
C LEU A 513 -7.81 11.09 -12.77
N ARG A 514 -9.12 10.96 -13.04
CA ARG A 514 -10.16 10.74 -12.01
C ARG A 514 -9.92 9.46 -11.19
N PHE A 515 -9.23 8.48 -11.78
CA PHE A 515 -8.96 7.17 -11.17
C PHE A 515 -7.53 7.03 -10.63
N VAL A 516 -6.68 8.02 -10.89
CA VAL A 516 -5.29 8.06 -10.41
C VAL A 516 -5.25 8.71 -9.04
N VAL A 517 -4.75 7.99 -8.03
CA VAL A 517 -4.75 8.43 -6.63
C VAL A 517 -3.39 8.87 -6.11
N GLY A 518 -2.30 8.53 -6.81
CA GLY A 518 -0.95 8.89 -6.36
C GLY A 518 0.14 8.62 -7.39
N LEU A 519 1.33 9.16 -7.08
CA LEU A 519 2.57 8.86 -7.77
C LEU A 519 3.47 8.03 -6.84
N ASP A 520 4.17 7.06 -7.41
CA ASP A 520 5.13 6.21 -6.71
C ASP A 520 6.51 6.34 -7.37
N SER A 521 7.60 6.41 -6.61
CA SER A 521 8.95 6.48 -7.18
C SER A 521 9.66 5.16 -6.91
N VAL A 522 10.14 4.50 -7.96
CA VAL A 522 10.66 3.13 -7.86
C VAL A 522 12.06 3.01 -8.45
N ASP A 523 12.95 2.28 -7.79
CA ASP A 523 14.17 1.69 -8.35
C ASP A 523 14.70 0.62 -7.37
N ASP A 524 15.85 0.03 -7.66
CA ASP A 524 16.61 -0.81 -6.75
C ASP A 524 17.21 0.01 -5.59
N GLU A 525 16.51 0.00 -4.45
CA GLU A 525 16.93 0.66 -3.21
C GLU A 525 18.20 0.04 -2.56
N SER A 526 18.71 -1.08 -3.09
CA SER A 526 19.98 -1.67 -2.62
C SER A 526 21.22 -1.05 -3.28
N LYS A 527 21.04 -0.28 -4.37
CA LYS A 527 22.14 0.45 -5.01
C LYS A 527 22.66 1.51 -4.05
N THR A 528 23.98 1.50 -3.84
CA THR A 528 24.64 2.53 -3.03
C THR A 528 24.66 3.85 -3.80
N GLU A 529 24.17 4.90 -3.16
CA GLU A 529 24.29 6.27 -3.67
C GLU A 529 25.65 6.85 -3.29
N GLN A 530 26.34 7.45 -4.26
CA GLN A 530 27.68 8.01 -4.04
C GLN A 530 27.63 9.41 -3.40
N PHE A 531 26.54 10.17 -3.64
CA PHE A 531 26.42 11.57 -3.26
C PHE A 531 25.21 11.82 -2.38
N GLN A 532 25.38 12.64 -1.34
CA GLN A 532 24.27 13.21 -0.58
C GLN A 532 24.00 14.63 -1.08
N ILE A 533 22.73 15.03 -1.09
CA ILE A 533 22.35 16.40 -1.44
C ILE A 533 22.82 17.38 -0.36
N ASP A 534 23.32 18.51 -0.80
CA ASP A 534 23.82 19.60 0.03
C ASP A 534 23.47 20.98 -0.58
N GLY A 535 23.83 22.07 0.11
CA GLY A 535 23.54 23.42 -0.36
C GLY A 535 24.34 23.85 -1.61
N ARG A 536 25.23 23.00 -2.14
CA ARG A 536 25.98 23.23 -3.38
C ARG A 536 25.45 22.41 -4.54
N THR A 537 24.50 21.52 -4.28
CA THR A 537 23.90 20.65 -5.27
C THR A 537 23.18 21.51 -6.32
N VAL A 538 23.46 21.23 -7.59
CA VAL A 538 22.94 22.01 -8.73
C VAL A 538 21.45 21.79 -8.95
N THR A 539 20.79 22.76 -9.58
CA THR A 539 19.37 22.66 -9.94
C THR A 539 19.15 21.70 -11.12
N ALA A 540 17.91 21.24 -11.31
CA ALA A 540 17.57 20.20 -12.30
C ALA A 540 17.96 20.55 -13.75
N ASP A 541 17.94 21.84 -14.09
CA ASP A 541 18.34 22.37 -15.41
C ASP A 541 19.85 22.28 -15.65
N GLN A 542 20.64 22.22 -14.58
CA GLN A 542 22.09 22.17 -14.61
C GLN A 542 22.63 20.76 -14.35
N TRP A 543 21.79 19.81 -13.93
CA TRP A 543 22.20 18.43 -13.74
C TRP A 543 22.37 17.72 -15.09
N VAL A 544 23.61 17.62 -15.53
CA VAL A 544 24.01 16.97 -16.80
C VAL A 544 24.93 15.76 -16.58
N ASP A 545 25.18 15.40 -15.32
CA ASP A 545 26.08 14.29 -14.97
C ASP A 545 25.56 12.96 -15.53
N SER A 546 26.49 12.08 -15.87
CA SER A 546 26.23 10.70 -16.28
C SER A 546 25.74 9.84 -15.12
N GLU A 547 26.08 10.20 -13.88
CA GLU A 547 25.58 9.49 -12.70
C GLU A 547 24.11 9.81 -12.40
N ASN A 548 23.41 8.81 -11.85
CA ASN A 548 22.01 8.96 -11.45
C ASN A 548 21.92 9.94 -10.26
N PRO A 549 21.00 10.92 -10.28
CA PRO A 549 20.78 11.78 -9.12
C PRO A 549 20.43 10.97 -7.85
N PRO A 550 20.84 11.42 -6.66
CA PRO A 550 20.48 10.78 -5.41
C PRO A 550 18.97 10.72 -5.19
N TYR A 551 18.48 9.76 -4.42
CA TYR A 551 17.06 9.55 -4.18
C TYR A 551 16.38 10.78 -3.58
N ALA A 552 17.04 11.45 -2.62
CA ALA A 552 16.52 12.68 -2.03
C ALA A 552 16.33 13.82 -3.07
N TYR A 553 17.16 13.84 -4.12
CA TYR A 553 17.04 14.79 -5.23
C TYR A 553 15.77 14.52 -6.06
N TYR A 554 15.55 13.26 -6.44
CA TYR A 554 14.31 12.84 -7.09
C TYR A 554 13.08 13.20 -6.25
N LEU A 555 13.10 12.84 -4.96
CA LEU A 555 11.99 13.09 -4.05
C LEU A 555 11.67 14.58 -3.94
N TYR A 556 12.67 15.46 -3.89
CA TYR A 556 12.43 16.90 -3.84
C TYR A 556 11.67 17.40 -5.07
N TYR A 557 12.16 17.14 -6.28
CA TYR A 557 11.51 17.65 -7.49
C TYR A 557 10.16 17.01 -7.73
N MET A 558 10.02 15.71 -7.41
CA MET A 558 8.74 15.02 -7.44
C MET A 558 7.75 15.64 -6.46
N TYR A 559 8.17 15.88 -5.22
CA TYR A 559 7.36 16.51 -4.17
C TYR A 559 6.95 17.94 -4.53
N ALA A 560 7.90 18.79 -4.93
CA ALA A 560 7.67 20.21 -5.18
C ALA A 560 6.66 20.42 -6.32
N ASN A 561 6.79 19.64 -7.41
CA ASN A 561 5.85 19.68 -8.51
C ASN A 561 4.49 19.07 -8.13
N LEU A 562 4.46 17.95 -7.41
CA LEU A 562 3.21 17.32 -6.98
C LEU A 562 2.41 18.21 -6.01
N ALA A 563 3.09 18.86 -5.07
CA ALA A 563 2.48 19.80 -4.13
C ALA A 563 1.84 21.00 -4.87
N THR A 564 2.58 21.58 -5.81
CA THR A 564 2.11 22.69 -6.64
C THR A 564 0.94 22.27 -7.52
N LEU A 565 1.03 21.11 -8.17
CA LEU A 565 -0.02 20.53 -9.01
C LEU A 565 -1.31 20.27 -8.22
N ASN A 566 -1.20 19.64 -7.04
CA ASN A 566 -2.37 19.33 -6.21
C ASN A 566 -3.12 20.59 -5.78
N ARG A 567 -2.39 21.66 -5.49
CA ARG A 567 -3.01 22.94 -5.15
C ARG A 567 -3.62 23.61 -6.37
N PHE A 568 -2.91 23.61 -7.50
CA PHE A 568 -3.41 24.15 -8.76
C PHE A 568 -4.72 23.47 -9.17
N ARG A 569 -4.81 22.13 -9.07
CA ARG A 569 -6.05 21.37 -9.31
C ARG A 569 -7.21 21.81 -8.42
N ARG A 570 -6.96 22.12 -7.15
CA ARG A 570 -8.01 22.63 -6.23
C ARG A 570 -8.47 24.03 -6.61
N CYS A 571 -7.55 24.92 -6.97
CA CYS A 571 -7.86 26.28 -7.40
C CYS A 571 -8.64 26.28 -8.74
N ALA A 572 -8.21 25.48 -9.71
CA ALA A 572 -8.88 25.34 -11.00
C ALA A 572 -10.30 24.79 -10.83
N ALA A 573 -10.50 23.78 -9.96
CA ALA A 573 -11.82 23.23 -9.67
C ALA A 573 -12.77 24.22 -8.94
N SER A 574 -12.22 25.18 -8.20
CA SER A 574 -13.01 26.19 -7.47
C SER A 574 -13.34 27.44 -8.28
N THR A 575 -12.78 27.58 -9.48
CA THR A 575 -13.02 28.75 -10.33
C THR A 575 -14.27 28.46 -11.18
N PRO A 576 -15.42 29.12 -10.95
CA PRO A 576 -16.59 28.90 -11.78
C PRO A 576 -16.25 29.26 -13.23
N SER A 577 -16.66 28.43 -14.18
CA SER A 577 -16.56 28.71 -15.61
C SER A 577 -17.19 30.07 -15.86
N ALA A 578 -16.37 31.05 -16.25
CA ALA A 578 -16.81 32.41 -16.56
C ALA A 578 -17.62 32.46 -17.85
#